data_AF-G4V4Z5-F1
#
_entry.id   AF-G4V4Z5-F1
#
_cell.length_a   1.000
_cell.length_b   1.000
_cell.length_c   1.000
_cell.angle_alpha   90.00
_cell.angle_beta   90.00
_cell.angle_gamma   90.00
#
_symmetry.space_group_name_H-M   'P 1'
#
loop_
_entity.id
_entity.type
_entity.pdbx_description
1 polymer ?
#
loop_
_entity_poly.entity_id
_entity_poly.type
_entity_poly.pdbx_seq_one_letter_code
_entity_poly.pdbx_strand_id
1 'polypeptide(L)' 'LVLKYQHKILGLIVRFVHDAQEAQDVAQEAFIKAYRALGNFRGDSAFYTWLYRIAINTAKNHLVARGRRPPDSDVTA' A
#
# COMPACT_ATOMS: atom_id res chain seq x y z
N LEU A 1 4.30 16.00 -0.68
CA LEU A 1 3.43 15.03 -1.42
C LEU A 1 2.75 14.04 -0.48
N VAL A 2 3.48 13.37 0.41
CA VAL A 2 2.90 12.42 1.40
C VAL A 2 1.79 13.06 2.23
N LEU A 3 2.06 14.20 2.89
CA LEU A 3 1.08 14.93 3.70
C LEU A 3 -0.22 15.29 2.96
N LYS A 4 -0.14 15.51 1.64
CA LYS A 4 -1.28 15.87 0.78
C LYS A 4 -2.17 14.67 0.45
N TYR A 5 -1.59 13.48 0.34
CA TYR A 5 -2.30 12.29 -0.17
C TYR A 5 -2.50 11.18 0.87
N GLN A 6 -1.86 11.26 2.04
CA GLN A 6 -1.89 10.22 3.07
C GLN A 6 -3.30 9.77 3.46
N HIS A 7 -4.24 10.70 3.72
CA HIS A 7 -5.60 10.34 4.11
C HIS A 7 -6.37 9.65 2.97
N LYS A 8 -6.13 10.06 1.72
CA LYS A 8 -6.78 9.45 0.55
C LYS A 8 -6.24 8.04 0.30
N ILE A 9 -4.93 7.86 0.40
CA ILE A 9 -4.28 6.56 0.20
C ILE A 9 -4.60 5.60 1.34
N LEU A 10 -4.59 6.06 2.59
CA LEU A 10 -5.00 5.26 3.73
C LEU A 10 -6.48 4.84 3.62
N GLY A 11 -7.38 5.79 3.32
CA GLY A 11 -8.80 5.50 3.13
C GLY A 11 -9.09 4.55 1.96
N LEU A 12 -8.23 4.54 0.93
CA LEU A 12 -8.27 3.54 -0.13
C LEU A 12 -7.87 2.16 0.39
N ILE A 13 -6.71 2.07 1.06
CA ILE A 13 -6.10 0.80 1.48
C ILE A 13 -6.93 0.11 2.57
N VAL A 14 -7.54 0.86 3.48
CA VAL A 14 -8.43 0.31 4.52
C VAL A 14 -9.57 -0.52 3.90
N ARG A 15 -10.08 -0.14 2.71
CA ARG A 15 -11.14 -0.88 1.99
C ARG A 15 -10.66 -2.22 1.39
N PHE A 16 -9.35 -2.44 1.30
CA PHE A 16 -8.77 -3.70 0.85
C PHE A 16 -8.41 -4.59 2.03
N VAL A 17 -7.72 -4.01 3.01
CA VAL A 17 -7.04 -4.76 4.08
C VAL A 17 -7.99 -5.07 5.25
N HIS A 18 -8.96 -4.18 5.51
CA HIS A 18 -9.93 -4.26 6.61
C HIS A 18 -9.33 -4.32 8.03
N ASP A 19 -8.05 -3.95 8.16
CA ASP A 19 -7.36 -3.76 9.44
C ASP A 19 -6.67 -2.39 9.43
N ALA A 20 -6.86 -1.61 10.50
CA ALA A 20 -6.40 -0.23 10.55
C ALA A 20 -4.87 -0.12 10.67
N GLN A 21 -4.24 -1.03 11.40
CA GLN A 21 -2.80 -1.02 11.62
C GLN A 21 -2.07 -1.49 10.36
N GLU A 22 -2.51 -2.63 9.82
CA GLU A 22 -2.00 -3.22 8.59
C GLU A 22 -2.21 -2.27 7.40
N ALA A 23 -3.32 -1.52 7.36
CA ALA A 23 -3.53 -0.50 6.34
C ALA A 23 -2.54 0.67 6.42
N GLN A 24 -2.11 1.07 7.63
CA GLN A 24 -1.07 2.10 7.78
C GLN A 24 0.28 1.62 7.24
N ASP A 25 0.64 0.37 7.55
CA ASP A 25 1.89 -0.25 7.08
C ASP A 25 1.91 -0.36 5.56
N VAL A 26 0.82 -0.85 4.96
CA VAL A 26 0.67 -0.96 3.50
C VAL A 26 0.66 0.42 2.83
N ALA A 27 0.06 1.43 3.46
CA ALA A 27 0.07 2.81 2.95
C ALA A 27 1.49 3.39 2.96
N GLN A 28 2.24 3.17 4.04
CA GLN A 28 3.63 3.58 4.15
C GLN A 28 4.47 2.91 3.05
N GLU A 29 4.32 1.60 2.87
CA GLU A 29 5.03 0.85 1.83
C GLU A 29 4.70 1.39 0.43
N ALA A 30 3.44 1.73 0.15
CA ALA A 30 3.04 2.33 -1.12
C ALA A 30 3.73 3.68 -1.37
N PHE A 31 3.87 4.54 -0.35
CA PHE A 31 4.60 5.81 -0.49
C PHE A 31 6.10 5.61 -0.69
N ILE A 32 6.71 4.62 -0.02
CA ILE A 32 8.14 4.28 -0.21
C ILE A 32 8.37 3.77 -1.63
N LYS A 33 7.51 2.87 -2.13
CA LYS A 33 7.55 2.38 -3.52
C LYS A 33 7.39 3.51 -4.52
N ALA A 34 6.45 4.43 -4.27
CA ALA A 34 6.28 5.62 -5.11
C ALA A 34 7.53 6.50 -5.10
N TYR A 35 8.13 6.78 -3.93
CA TYR A 35 9.35 7.57 -3.86
C TYR A 35 10.50 6.93 -4.67
N ARG A 36 10.70 5.61 -4.54
CA ARG A 36 11.72 4.87 -5.31
C ARG A 36 11.44 4.85 -6.81
N ALA A 37 10.16 4.82 -7.22
CA ALA A 37 9.74 4.80 -8.61
C ALA A 37 9.59 6.20 -9.24
N LEU A 38 9.84 7.28 -8.48
CA LEU A 38 9.57 8.64 -8.93
C LEU A 38 10.37 9.03 -10.17
N GLY A 39 11.61 8.54 -10.32
CA GLY A 39 12.42 8.74 -11.53
C GLY A 39 11.81 8.13 -12.80
N ASN A 40 10.91 7.16 -12.67
CA ASN A 40 10.22 6.51 -13.78
C ASN A 40 8.85 7.14 -14.08
N PHE A 41 8.43 8.15 -13.30
CA PHE A 41 7.17 8.83 -13.53
C PHE A 41 7.29 9.81 -14.70
N ARG A 42 6.75 9.41 -15.86
CA ARG A 42 6.85 10.18 -17.11
C ARG A 42 5.95 11.42 -17.21
N GLY A 43 5.01 11.60 -16.29
CA GLY A 43 4.07 12.73 -16.33
C GLY A 43 2.88 12.56 -17.30
N ASP A 44 2.78 11.43 -18.02
CA ASP A 44 1.65 11.11 -18.94
C ASP A 44 0.27 11.05 -18.25
N SER A 45 0.24 11.05 -16.92
CA SER A 45 -0.98 11.01 -16.11
C SER A 45 -0.81 11.89 -14.88
N ALA A 46 -1.92 12.28 -14.24
CA ALA A 46 -1.84 13.00 -12.97
C ALA A 46 -1.07 12.19 -11.93
N PHE A 47 -0.21 12.85 -11.15
CA PHE A 47 0.58 12.20 -10.10
C PHE A 47 -0.28 11.35 -9.15
N TYR A 48 -1.47 11.84 -8.80
CA TYR A 48 -2.41 11.10 -7.96
C TYR A 48 -2.87 9.78 -8.61
N THR A 49 -3.16 9.79 -9.92
CA THR A 49 -3.55 8.57 -10.67
C THR A 49 -2.43 7.54 -10.66
N TRP A 50 -1.19 7.99 -10.84
CA TRP A 50 -0.02 7.12 -10.78
C TRP A 50 0.21 6.54 -9.37
N LEU A 51 0.14 7.38 -8.33
CA LEU A 51 0.25 6.96 -6.93
C LEU A 51 -0.87 5.99 -6.53
N TYR A 52 -2.10 6.24 -7.00
CA TYR A 52 -3.26 5.38 -6.76
C TYR A 52 -3.04 3.96 -7.30
N ARG A 53 -2.46 3.83 -8.49
CA ARG A 53 -2.10 2.51 -9.06
C ARG A 53 -1.06 1.78 -8.20
N ILE A 54 -0.06 2.49 -7.70
CA ILE A 54 0.95 1.91 -6.79
C ILE A 54 0.28 1.42 -5.51
N ALA A 55 -0.57 2.24 -4.88
CA ALA A 55 -1.28 1.86 -3.66
C ALA A 55 -2.16 0.62 -3.84
N ILE A 56 -2.94 0.54 -4.93
CA ILE A 56 -3.75 -0.65 -5.25
C ILE A 56 -2.88 -1.89 -5.42
N ASN A 57 -1.77 -1.79 -6.17
CA ASN A 57 -0.92 -2.94 -6.40
C ASN A 57 -0.23 -3.40 -5.11
N THR A 58 0.20 -2.47 -4.26
CA THR A 58 0.77 -2.79 -2.95
C THR A 58 -0.26 -3.50 -2.07
N ALA A 59 -1.49 -2.98 -1.96
CA ALA A 59 -2.54 -3.62 -1.17
C ALA A 59 -2.91 -5.02 -1.70
N LYS A 60 -3.02 -5.19 -3.02
CA LYS A 60 -3.27 -6.52 -3.62
C LYS A 60 -2.15 -7.51 -3.32
N ASN A 61 -0.89 -7.11 -3.50
CA ASN A 61 0.26 -7.96 -3.21
C ASN A 61 0.31 -8.35 -1.73
N HIS A 62 -0.01 -7.42 -0.84
CA HIS A 62 -0.12 -7.66 0.58
C HIS A 62 -1.16 -8.74 0.91
N LEU A 63 -2.38 -8.64 0.36
CA LEU A 63 -3.43 -9.64 0.56
C LEU A 63 -3.04 -11.02 0.00
N VAL A 64 -2.40 -11.07 -1.16
CA VAL A 64 -1.90 -12.33 -1.76
C VAL A 64 -0.83 -12.96 -0.87
N ALA A 65 0.09 -12.17 -0.32
CA ALA A 65 1.10 -12.66 0.62
C ALA A 65 0.48 -13.14 1.93
N ARG A 66 -0.51 -12.42 2.46
CA ARG A 66 -1.26 -12.81 3.68
C ARG A 66 -1.93 -14.17 3.54
N GLY A 67 -2.58 -14.44 2.40
CA GLY A 67 -3.21 -15.74 2.13
C GLY A 67 -2.24 -16.90 1.92
N ARG A 68 -0.94 -16.63 1.69
CA ARG A 68 0.12 -17.65 1.60
C ARG A 68 0.78 -17.94 2.95
N ARG A 69 0.55 -17.11 3.96
CA ARG A 69 1.10 -17.32 5.31
C ARG A 69 0.28 -18.45 5.96
N PRO A 70 0.89 -19.58 6.39
CA PRO A 70 0.17 -20.53 7.21
C PRO A 70 -0.37 -19.81 8.47
N PRO A 71 -1.55 -20.21 9.00
CA PRO A 71 -2.05 -19.66 10.26
C PRO A 71 -0.97 -19.85 11.32
N ASP A 72 -0.78 -18.83 12.15
CA ASP A 72 0.30 -18.73 13.15
C ASP A 72 0.15 -19.82 14.23
N SER A 73 0.48 -21.06 13.88
CA SER A 73 0.91 -22.09 14.82
C SER A 73 2.40 -21.91 14.95
N ASP A 74 2.85 -21.13 15.94
CA ASP A 74 4.09 -21.32 16.71
C ASP A 74 4.59 -19.99 17.30
N VAL A 75 3.85 -19.43 18.28
CA VAL A 75 4.47 -18.63 19.34
C VAL A 75 3.76 -18.93 20.67
N THR A 76 3.92 -20.17 21.14
CA THR A 76 3.78 -20.55 22.55
C THR A 76 4.63 -21.80 22.77
N ALA A 77 5.90 -21.58 23.09
CA ALA A 77 6.80 -22.57 23.68
C ALA A 77 7.72 -21.85 24.67
#